data_AF-A0A496X471-F1
#
_entry.id   AF-A0A496X471-F1
#
_cell.length_a   1.000
_cell.length_b   1.000
_cell.length_c   1.000
_cell.angle_alpha   90.00
_cell.angle_beta   90.00
_cell.angle_gamma   90.00
#
_symmetry.space_group_name_H-M   'P 1'
#
loop_
_entity.id
_entity.type
_entity.pdbx_description
1 polymer ?
#
loop_
_entity_poly.entity_id
_entity_poly.type
_entity_poly.pdbx_seq_one_letter_code
_entity_poly.pdbx_strand_id
1 'polypeptide(L)'
;MKKTIKKTIFGCLLLSSFSSNATVINFIAEGTGNIAKDWNESLNEDAFVTDAAANFFKVIFSSGSLNETITQVQIDLRAGSDTNAYFDPSDGYSDSSINSNGGGMGFGPLIGNATNGLVSSDVVFSLNKLSGVSPILEINFLNDSFNVGDVFSFGIDIDELDGDNEDLAGGRLGLRSVGVSAQIAGGCEDVGASNFRKEARNRSSANIAFCGATVPEPGTWLLLLFGPLLIKLSSQLQSKKSYFKS
;
A
#
# COMPACT_ATOMS: atom_id res chain seq x y z
N MET A 1 -45.39 56.50 -3.41
CA MET A 1 -45.68 55.08 -3.71
C MET A 1 -44.48 54.46 -4.42
N LYS A 2 -44.15 53.22 -4.01
CA LYS A 2 -43.24 52.22 -4.60
C LYS A 2 -41.73 52.53 -4.65
N LYS A 3 -41.07 51.93 -3.64
CA LYS A 3 -39.65 51.65 -3.49
C LYS A 3 -39.15 50.52 -4.42
N THR A 4 -37.83 50.47 -4.51
CA THR A 4 -36.93 49.29 -4.60
C THR A 4 -36.47 48.88 -5.99
N ILE A 5 -35.27 49.36 -6.35
CA ILE A 5 -34.41 48.80 -7.40
C ILE A 5 -33.62 47.62 -6.83
N LYS A 6 -33.43 46.66 -7.73
CA LYS A 6 -33.05 45.26 -7.58
C LYS A 6 -31.77 45.00 -6.77
N LYS A 7 -31.83 43.99 -5.89
CA LYS A 7 -30.67 43.18 -5.50
C LYS A 7 -30.17 42.43 -6.73
N THR A 8 -28.85 42.28 -6.87
CA THR A 8 -28.12 40.99 -7.05
C THR A 8 -26.65 41.33 -7.36
N ILE A 9 -25.75 41.17 -6.41
CA ILE A 9 -24.31 40.99 -6.69
C ILE A 9 -24.02 39.53 -6.39
N PHE A 10 -23.83 38.76 -7.45
CA PHE A 10 -23.37 37.37 -7.40
C PHE A 10 -21.86 37.42 -7.18
N GLY A 11 -21.44 37.34 -5.92
CA GLY A 11 -20.04 37.11 -5.55
C GLY A 11 -19.78 35.61 -5.59
N CYS A 12 -19.41 35.08 -6.76
CA CYS A 12 -18.89 33.72 -6.85
C CYS A 12 -17.41 33.77 -6.45
N LEU A 13 -17.15 33.55 -5.16
CA LEU A 13 -15.80 33.36 -4.64
C LEU A 13 -15.35 31.95 -5.10
N LEU A 14 -14.70 31.89 -6.26
CA LEU A 14 -13.96 30.70 -6.69
C LEU A 14 -12.72 30.56 -5.78
N LEU A 15 -12.92 29.99 -4.60
CA LEU A 15 -11.86 29.32 -3.87
C LEU A 15 -11.55 28.04 -4.65
N SER A 16 -10.61 28.12 -5.58
CA SER A 16 -9.90 26.94 -6.07
C SER A 16 -9.06 26.42 -4.91
N SER A 17 -9.69 25.68 -4.00
CA SER A 17 -8.98 24.76 -3.12
C SER A 17 -8.33 23.73 -4.04
N PHE A 18 -7.04 23.91 -4.32
CA PHE A 18 -6.20 22.80 -4.73
C PHE A 18 -6.22 21.82 -3.56
N SER A 19 -7.20 20.92 -3.59
CA SER A 19 -7.12 19.65 -2.90
C SER A 19 -5.89 18.98 -3.49
N SER A 20 -4.74 19.10 -2.83
CA SER A 20 -3.62 18.20 -3.11
C SER A 20 -4.16 16.81 -2.82
N ASN A 21 -4.42 16.03 -3.86
CA ASN A 21 -4.83 14.65 -3.69
C ASN A 21 -3.69 13.99 -2.91
N ALA A 22 -4.01 13.43 -1.75
CA ALA A 22 -3.07 12.64 -0.99
C ALA A 22 -2.43 11.58 -1.90
N THR A 23 -1.11 11.55 -1.96
CA THR A 23 -0.40 10.44 -2.61
C THR A 23 -0.46 9.26 -1.65
N VAL A 24 -1.01 8.13 -2.11
CA VAL A 24 -1.23 6.95 -1.27
C VAL A 24 -0.72 5.71 -1.98
N ILE A 25 0.20 5.01 -1.32
CA ILE A 25 0.75 3.73 -1.76
C ILE A 25 0.36 2.67 -0.74
N ASN A 26 -0.24 1.59 -1.20
CA ASN A 26 -0.60 0.46 -0.37
C ASN A 26 0.33 -0.71 -0.64
N PHE A 27 0.92 -1.24 0.42
CA PHE A 27 1.61 -2.52 0.41
C PHE A 27 0.69 -3.57 1.01
N ILE A 28 0.56 -4.71 0.33
CA ILE A 28 -0.19 -5.86 0.80
C ILE A 28 0.72 -7.06 0.70
N ALA A 29 0.72 -7.89 1.74
CA ALA A 29 1.27 -9.22 1.69
C ALA A 29 0.19 -10.22 2.10
N GLU A 30 -0.13 -11.17 1.24
CA GLU A 30 -1.22 -12.12 1.46
C GLU A 30 -0.87 -13.50 0.93
N GLY A 31 -1.10 -14.52 1.76
CA GLY A 31 -0.86 -15.90 1.37
C GLY A 31 -0.40 -16.75 2.52
N THR A 32 -0.54 -18.07 2.35
CA THR A 32 -0.10 -19.05 3.35
C THR A 32 1.39 -19.34 3.28
N GLY A 33 1.99 -19.11 2.11
CA GLY A 33 3.41 -19.24 1.84
C GLY A 33 3.79 -18.28 0.70
N ASN A 34 5.08 -18.00 0.62
CA ASN A 34 5.72 -17.13 -0.37
C ASN A 34 6.63 -17.91 -1.33
N ILE A 35 6.64 -19.25 -1.21
CA ILE A 35 7.24 -20.18 -2.15
C ILE A 35 6.12 -20.93 -2.87
N ALA A 36 6.21 -21.06 -4.19
CA ALA A 36 5.23 -21.79 -4.97
C ALA A 36 5.17 -23.27 -4.59
N LYS A 37 3.98 -23.85 -4.65
CA LYS A 37 3.83 -25.27 -4.36
C LYS A 37 4.58 -26.10 -5.42
N ASP A 38 5.32 -27.11 -4.97
CA ASP A 38 6.09 -28.02 -5.83
C ASP A 38 7.31 -27.36 -6.51
N TRP A 39 7.65 -26.13 -6.12
CA TRP A 39 8.88 -25.45 -6.53
C TRP A 39 10.13 -26.26 -6.15
N ASN A 40 11.10 -26.26 -7.06
CA ASN A 40 12.49 -26.65 -6.81
C ASN A 40 13.38 -26.00 -7.87
N GLU A 41 14.67 -25.89 -7.57
CA GLU A 41 15.68 -25.20 -8.39
C GLU A 41 15.85 -25.75 -9.82
N SER A 42 15.39 -26.96 -10.11
CA SER A 42 15.50 -27.52 -11.48
C SER A 42 14.36 -27.05 -12.40
N LEU A 43 13.38 -26.35 -11.86
CA LEU A 43 12.23 -25.84 -12.60
C LEU A 43 12.46 -24.39 -13.04
N ASN A 44 11.83 -24.00 -14.14
CA ASN A 44 11.84 -22.61 -14.59
C ASN A 44 10.85 -21.80 -13.73
N GLU A 45 11.33 -20.76 -13.04
CA GLU A 45 10.50 -19.83 -12.27
C GLU A 45 9.37 -19.21 -13.08
N ASP A 46 9.56 -18.96 -14.38
CA ASP A 46 8.52 -18.41 -15.26
C ASP A 46 7.26 -19.29 -15.33
N ALA A 47 7.37 -20.59 -15.03
CA ALA A 47 6.24 -21.49 -14.97
C ALA A 47 5.29 -21.17 -13.79
N PHE A 48 5.74 -20.36 -12.83
CA PHE A 48 5.04 -20.07 -11.58
C PHE A 48 4.46 -18.65 -11.54
N VAL A 49 4.51 -17.87 -12.62
CA VAL A 49 3.94 -16.50 -12.65
C VAL A 49 2.44 -16.43 -12.31
N THR A 50 1.72 -17.54 -12.48
CA THR A 50 0.30 -17.66 -12.11
C THR A 50 0.06 -18.26 -10.72
N ASP A 51 1.11 -18.71 -10.04
CA ASP A 51 1.01 -19.23 -8.68
C ASP A 51 0.67 -18.11 -7.69
N ALA A 52 0.00 -18.45 -6.59
CA ALA A 52 -0.33 -17.48 -5.55
C ALA A 52 0.93 -16.90 -4.89
N ALA A 53 2.01 -17.68 -4.77
CA ALA A 53 3.28 -17.24 -4.20
C ALA A 53 3.93 -16.13 -5.04
N ALA A 54 3.84 -16.19 -6.38
CA ALA A 54 4.30 -15.13 -7.28
C ALA A 54 3.52 -13.82 -7.13
N ASN A 55 2.38 -13.84 -6.43
CA ASN A 55 1.54 -12.69 -6.19
C ASN A 55 1.43 -12.35 -4.68
N PHE A 56 2.35 -12.88 -3.87
CA PHE A 56 2.33 -12.78 -2.42
C PHE A 56 2.43 -11.32 -1.97
N PHE A 57 3.34 -10.55 -2.55
CA PHE A 57 3.43 -9.11 -2.36
C PHE A 57 2.67 -8.37 -3.45
N LYS A 58 2.04 -7.26 -3.06
CA LYS A 58 1.41 -6.29 -3.95
C LYS A 58 1.73 -4.88 -3.49
N VAL A 59 2.16 -4.04 -4.42
CA VAL A 59 2.28 -2.59 -4.28
C VAL A 59 1.24 -1.95 -5.18
N ILE A 60 0.41 -1.07 -4.61
CA ILE A 60 -0.69 -0.42 -5.33
C ILE A 60 -0.52 1.08 -5.21
N PHE A 61 -0.30 1.75 -6.34
CA PHE A 61 -0.28 3.20 -6.36
C PHE A 61 -1.72 3.72 -6.42
N SER A 62 -2.33 3.97 -5.27
CA SER A 62 -3.79 4.07 -5.16
C SER A 62 -4.33 5.46 -5.47
N SER A 63 -3.58 6.50 -5.12
CA SER A 63 -3.91 7.88 -5.46
C SER A 63 -2.64 8.73 -5.49
N GLY A 64 -2.68 9.80 -6.27
CA GLY A 64 -1.58 10.75 -6.43
C GLY A 64 -1.93 11.78 -7.49
N SER A 65 -0.99 12.67 -7.79
CA SER A 65 -1.11 13.59 -8.93
C SER A 65 -0.88 12.86 -10.26
N LEU A 66 -1.43 13.40 -11.35
CA LEU A 66 -1.38 12.77 -12.70
C LEU A 66 0.03 12.55 -13.26
N ASN A 67 1.03 13.19 -12.68
CA ASN A 67 2.44 13.12 -13.07
C ASN A 67 3.33 12.54 -11.96
N GLU A 68 2.73 11.98 -10.90
CA GLU A 68 3.48 11.28 -9.87
C GLU A 68 3.73 9.84 -10.26
N THR A 69 4.96 9.38 -10.06
CA THR A 69 5.41 8.02 -10.34
C THR A 69 6.16 7.45 -9.15
N ILE A 70 6.05 6.14 -8.92
CA ILE A 70 6.92 5.44 -7.96
C ILE A 70 8.21 5.09 -8.68
N THR A 71 9.34 5.53 -8.12
CA THR A 71 10.67 5.27 -8.70
C THR A 71 11.39 4.14 -7.98
N GLN A 72 11.09 3.94 -6.70
CA GLN A 72 11.66 2.87 -5.89
C GLN A 72 10.67 2.45 -4.81
N VAL A 73 10.67 1.16 -4.50
CA VAL A 73 10.17 0.64 -3.22
C VAL A 73 11.24 -0.20 -2.53
N GLN A 74 11.15 -0.26 -1.21
CA GLN A 74 12.02 -1.09 -0.40
C GLN A 74 11.20 -1.88 0.62
N ILE A 75 11.58 -3.12 0.86
CA ILE A 75 11.10 -3.94 1.97
C ILE A 75 12.30 -4.29 2.85
N ASP A 76 12.23 -3.93 4.12
CA ASP A 76 13.25 -4.21 5.12
C ASP A 76 12.68 -5.16 6.18
N LEU A 77 13.07 -6.43 6.09
CA LEU A 77 12.63 -7.49 7.00
C LEU A 77 13.10 -7.26 8.44
N ARG A 78 14.17 -6.49 8.64
CA ARG A 78 14.82 -6.25 9.93
C ARG A 78 14.59 -4.85 10.50
N ALA A 79 13.85 -3.99 9.81
CA ALA A 79 13.34 -2.75 10.38
C ALA A 79 12.38 -3.00 11.56
N GLY A 80 11.81 -4.22 11.61
CA GLY A 80 10.90 -4.67 12.65
C GLY A 80 11.59 -5.32 13.86
N SER A 81 10.89 -6.27 14.47
CA SER A 81 11.36 -6.98 15.68
C SER A 81 12.19 -8.24 15.40
N ASP A 82 12.21 -8.72 14.14
CA ASP A 82 12.95 -9.91 13.75
C ASP A 82 14.28 -9.53 13.10
N THR A 83 15.39 -9.82 13.78
CA THR A 83 16.73 -9.45 13.33
C THR A 83 17.41 -10.54 12.51
N ASN A 84 16.79 -11.70 12.37
CA ASN A 84 17.36 -12.84 11.65
C ASN A 84 16.78 -12.96 10.24
N ALA A 85 15.54 -12.51 10.02
CA ALA A 85 14.85 -12.59 8.74
C ALA A 85 15.66 -12.06 7.54
N TYR A 86 15.57 -12.75 6.40
CA TYR A 86 16.21 -12.38 5.14
C TYR A 86 15.49 -12.93 3.91
N PHE A 87 15.75 -12.34 2.74
CA PHE A 87 15.28 -12.83 1.45
C PHE A 87 16.24 -13.89 0.90
N ASP A 88 15.69 -15.02 0.43
CA ASP A 88 16.46 -16.10 -0.21
C ASP A 88 15.99 -16.39 -1.66
N PRO A 89 16.29 -15.51 -2.61
CA PRO A 89 15.86 -15.68 -4.01
C PRO A 89 16.48 -16.91 -4.69
N SER A 90 17.69 -17.29 -4.27
CA SER A 90 18.44 -18.38 -4.87
C SER A 90 19.62 -18.72 -3.98
N ASP A 91 19.96 -19.98 -3.97
CA ASP A 91 20.76 -20.56 -2.92
C ASP A 91 22.14 -21.03 -3.42
N GLY A 92 22.78 -20.17 -4.19
CA GLY A 92 24.15 -20.38 -4.64
C GLY A 92 24.29 -20.70 -6.13
N TYR A 93 23.19 -20.66 -6.89
CA TYR A 93 23.28 -20.27 -8.29
C TYR A 93 23.44 -18.75 -8.38
N SER A 94 24.49 -18.29 -9.06
CA SER A 94 24.60 -16.88 -9.41
C SER A 94 23.51 -16.56 -10.44
N ASP A 95 22.36 -16.05 -10.01
CA ASP A 95 21.54 -15.29 -10.93
C ASP A 95 22.32 -14.02 -11.28
N SER A 96 22.68 -13.85 -12.56
CA SER A 96 23.38 -12.66 -13.04
C SER A 96 22.60 -11.34 -12.81
N SER A 97 21.29 -11.44 -12.54
CA SER A 97 20.43 -10.33 -12.18
C SER A 97 20.33 -10.07 -10.68
N ILE A 98 20.77 -11.00 -9.81
CA ILE A 98 20.64 -10.91 -8.34
C ILE A 98 21.94 -11.35 -7.65
N ASN A 99 22.62 -10.42 -6.97
CA ASN A 99 23.87 -10.71 -6.27
C ASN A 99 23.61 -11.27 -4.85
N SER A 100 23.25 -12.54 -4.70
CA SER A 100 23.23 -13.23 -3.39
C SER A 100 23.88 -14.62 -3.42
N ASN A 101 24.50 -15.01 -2.30
CA ASN A 101 25.01 -16.36 -2.03
C ASN A 101 24.24 -16.90 -0.81
N GLY A 102 23.17 -17.69 -1.00
CA GLY A 102 22.49 -18.50 0.04
C GLY A 102 22.70 -19.99 -0.22
N GLY A 103 22.02 -20.92 0.47
CA GLY A 103 22.16 -22.38 0.29
C GLY A 103 20.93 -23.14 0.83
N GLY A 104 20.23 -23.89 -0.05
CA GLY A 104 18.86 -24.46 0.07
C GLY A 104 17.79 -23.83 -0.88
N MET A 105 16.98 -24.62 -1.61
CA MET A 105 15.84 -24.21 -2.51
C MET A 105 15.15 -22.84 -2.31
N GLY A 106 15.77 -21.73 -2.74
CA GLY A 106 15.17 -20.38 -2.76
C GLY A 106 14.23 -20.13 -3.95
N PHE A 107 13.40 -19.09 -3.90
CA PHE A 107 12.40 -18.74 -4.95
C PHE A 107 12.36 -17.23 -5.24
N GLY A 108 12.35 -16.88 -6.53
CA GLY A 108 12.11 -15.52 -7.00
C GLY A 108 13.34 -14.61 -6.87
N PRO A 109 13.19 -13.27 -6.92
CA PRO A 109 11.97 -12.51 -7.16
C PRO A 109 11.35 -12.80 -8.51
N LEU A 110 10.06 -13.13 -8.50
CA LEU A 110 9.27 -13.41 -9.69
C LEU A 110 8.10 -12.43 -9.78
N ILE A 111 7.93 -11.76 -10.92
CA ILE A 111 6.79 -10.88 -11.17
C ILE A 111 5.54 -11.71 -11.45
N GLY A 112 4.52 -11.56 -10.61
CA GLY A 112 3.27 -12.28 -10.71
C GLY A 112 2.31 -11.70 -11.74
N ASN A 113 1.39 -12.54 -12.20
CA ASN A 113 0.36 -12.20 -13.18
C ASN A 113 -0.71 -11.21 -12.68
N ALA A 114 -0.74 -10.87 -11.39
CA ALA A 114 -1.60 -9.81 -10.85
C ALA A 114 -1.02 -8.40 -11.04
N THR A 115 0.19 -8.29 -11.62
CA THR A 115 0.75 -7.01 -12.08
C THR A 115 -0.12 -6.43 -13.21
N ASN A 116 -0.47 -5.16 -13.11
CA ASN A 116 -1.35 -4.46 -14.05
C ASN A 116 -0.92 -3.00 -14.19
N GLY A 117 -0.91 -2.49 -15.42
CA GLY A 117 -0.49 -1.12 -15.75
C GLY A 117 1.04 -0.91 -15.82
N LEU A 118 1.82 -1.86 -15.31
CA LEU A 118 3.28 -1.84 -15.31
C LEU A 118 3.85 -2.90 -16.26
N VAL A 119 4.90 -2.55 -17.02
CA VAL A 119 5.62 -3.49 -17.89
C VAL A 119 6.71 -4.18 -17.08
N SER A 120 6.77 -5.51 -17.12
CA SER A 120 7.73 -6.30 -16.33
C SER A 120 9.20 -5.96 -16.61
N SER A 121 9.54 -5.54 -17.84
CA SER A 121 10.90 -5.10 -18.20
C SER A 121 11.33 -3.80 -17.52
N ASP A 122 10.40 -3.07 -16.94
CA ASP A 122 10.66 -1.77 -16.31
C ASP A 122 10.96 -1.91 -14.82
N VAL A 123 11.03 -3.15 -14.31
CA VAL A 123 11.24 -3.50 -12.91
C VAL A 123 12.61 -4.13 -12.74
N VAL A 124 13.39 -3.62 -11.79
CA VAL A 124 14.71 -4.15 -11.45
C VAL A 124 14.77 -4.42 -9.96
N PHE A 125 14.94 -5.70 -9.60
CA PHE A 125 15.17 -6.13 -8.23
C PHE A 125 16.65 -5.99 -7.85
N SER A 126 16.91 -5.62 -6.61
CA SER A 126 18.24 -5.56 -6.02
C SER A 126 18.18 -5.97 -4.56
N LEU A 127 19.09 -6.83 -4.13
CA LEU A 127 19.29 -7.18 -2.73
C LEU A 127 20.56 -6.52 -2.19
N ASN A 128 20.62 -6.31 -0.88
CA ASN A 128 21.83 -5.75 -0.26
C ASN A 128 23.02 -6.70 -0.45
N LYS A 129 23.96 -6.27 -1.31
CA LYS A 129 25.10 -7.06 -1.80
C LYS A 129 26.23 -7.25 -0.79
N LEU A 130 26.16 -6.61 0.38
CA LEU A 130 27.30 -6.46 1.30
C LEU A 130 27.35 -7.51 2.43
N SER A 131 26.35 -8.37 2.55
CA SER A 131 26.34 -9.51 3.49
C SER A 131 25.85 -10.76 2.79
N GLY A 132 26.30 -11.95 3.20
CA GLY A 132 25.73 -13.23 2.76
C GLY A 132 24.29 -13.48 3.23
N VAL A 133 23.59 -12.41 3.62
CA VAL A 133 22.24 -12.37 4.13
C VAL A 133 21.62 -11.06 3.63
N SER A 134 20.47 -11.13 2.98
CA SER A 134 19.84 -10.00 2.31
C SER A 134 18.56 -9.57 3.02
N PRO A 135 18.62 -8.74 4.07
CA PRO A 135 17.42 -8.32 4.81
C PRO A 135 16.57 -7.28 4.08
N ILE A 136 17.15 -6.65 3.07
CA ILE A 136 16.55 -5.53 2.34
C ILE A 136 16.41 -5.94 0.88
N LEU A 137 15.18 -5.84 0.37
CA LEU A 137 14.84 -5.91 -1.04
C LEU A 137 14.53 -4.51 -1.54
N GLU A 138 15.28 -4.08 -2.54
CA GLU A 138 15.05 -2.85 -3.29
C GLU A 138 14.47 -3.20 -4.66
N ILE A 139 13.48 -2.44 -5.08
CA ILE A 139 12.82 -2.62 -6.37
C ILE A 139 12.76 -1.25 -7.02
N ASN A 140 13.49 -1.12 -8.12
CA ASN A 140 13.57 0.12 -8.88
C ASN A 140 12.68 0.01 -10.11
N PHE A 141 12.05 1.11 -10.46
CA PHE A 141 11.19 1.23 -11.62
C PHE A 141 11.84 2.18 -12.63
N LEU A 142 11.75 1.88 -13.92
CA LEU A 142 12.14 2.85 -14.94
C LEU A 142 11.29 4.12 -14.81
N ASN A 143 11.87 5.27 -15.19
CA ASN A 143 11.16 6.54 -15.13
C ASN A 143 9.82 6.45 -15.85
N ASP A 144 8.79 6.99 -15.19
CA ASP A 144 7.42 7.07 -15.70
C ASP A 144 6.71 5.72 -15.94
N SER A 145 7.25 4.62 -15.40
CA SER A 145 6.66 3.28 -15.58
C SER A 145 5.58 2.93 -14.55
N PHE A 146 5.76 3.26 -13.26
CA PHE A 146 4.80 2.94 -12.19
C PHE A 146 3.95 4.15 -11.83
N ASN A 147 2.78 4.25 -12.45
CA ASN A 147 1.87 5.39 -12.39
C ASN A 147 0.71 5.17 -11.40
N VAL A 148 0.01 6.26 -11.09
CA VAL A 148 -1.21 6.20 -10.28
C VAL A 148 -2.25 5.27 -10.93
N GLY A 149 -2.73 4.29 -10.17
CA GLY A 149 -3.69 3.27 -10.57
C GLY A 149 -3.05 1.91 -10.88
N ASP A 150 -1.73 1.86 -11.02
CA ASP A 150 -1.01 0.63 -11.34
C ASP A 150 -0.88 -0.29 -10.11
N VAL A 151 -0.69 -1.57 -10.41
CA VAL A 151 -0.46 -2.62 -9.42
C VAL A 151 0.78 -3.39 -9.83
N PHE A 152 1.72 -3.51 -8.90
CA PHE A 152 2.88 -4.36 -9.04
C PHE A 152 2.76 -5.54 -8.07
N SER A 153 2.86 -6.77 -8.59
CA SER A 153 2.77 -7.98 -7.78
C SER A 153 3.97 -8.89 -8.01
N PHE A 154 4.51 -9.45 -6.94
CA PHE A 154 5.67 -10.33 -7.01
C PHE A 154 5.72 -11.32 -5.84
N GLY A 155 6.51 -12.37 -6.02
CA GLY A 155 6.85 -13.34 -5.01
C GLY A 155 8.36 -13.42 -4.81
N ILE A 156 8.78 -13.67 -3.59
CA ILE A 156 10.17 -13.93 -3.23
C ILE A 156 10.19 -14.73 -1.92
N ASP A 157 11.16 -15.63 -1.80
CA ASP A 157 11.36 -16.39 -0.57
C ASP A 157 11.87 -15.51 0.58
N ILE A 158 11.50 -15.89 1.79
CA ILE A 158 11.78 -15.21 3.05
C ILE A 158 12.05 -16.28 4.08
N ASP A 159 13.29 -16.31 4.53
CA ASP A 159 13.77 -17.20 5.55
C ASP A 159 13.87 -16.50 6.90
N GLU A 160 13.86 -17.31 7.96
CA GLU A 160 14.07 -16.88 9.36
C GLU A 160 13.11 -15.77 9.81
N LEU A 161 11.98 -15.59 9.12
CA LEU A 161 10.87 -14.76 9.59
C LEU A 161 10.01 -15.59 10.55
N ASP A 162 10.52 -15.70 11.78
CA ASP A 162 9.90 -16.47 12.84
C ASP A 162 8.60 -15.80 13.29
N GLY A 163 7.62 -16.54 13.77
CA GLY A 163 6.36 -16.01 14.28
C GLY A 163 5.59 -17.12 15.00
N ASP A 164 4.46 -16.78 15.64
CA ASP A 164 3.58 -17.85 16.14
C ASP A 164 3.22 -18.78 14.98
N ASN A 165 3.34 -20.09 15.17
CA ASN A 165 3.13 -21.12 14.13
C ASN A 165 1.74 -21.06 13.49
N GLU A 166 0.79 -20.34 14.10
CA GLU A 166 -0.53 -20.12 13.56
C GLU A 166 -0.57 -19.05 12.47
N ASP A 167 0.31 -18.04 12.52
CA ASP A 167 0.36 -16.99 11.51
C ASP A 167 1.13 -17.49 10.29
N LEU A 168 0.48 -17.48 9.14
CA LEU A 168 1.08 -17.91 7.88
C LEU A 168 1.72 -16.69 7.19
N ALA A 169 2.63 -16.93 6.22
CA ALA A 169 3.59 -15.96 5.68
C ALA A 169 3.10 -14.49 5.66
N GLY A 170 1.94 -14.22 5.05
CA GLY A 170 1.42 -12.84 4.93
C GLY A 170 1.08 -12.19 6.27
N GLY A 171 0.58 -12.93 7.26
CA GLY A 171 0.30 -12.43 8.61
C GLY A 171 1.56 -12.21 9.45
N ARG A 172 2.63 -12.95 9.20
CA ARG A 172 3.91 -12.86 9.95
C ARG A 172 4.60 -11.52 9.74
N LEU A 173 4.56 -10.99 8.51
CA LEU A 173 5.16 -9.68 8.18
C LEU A 173 4.62 -8.56 9.07
N GLY A 174 3.31 -8.54 9.29
CA GLY A 174 2.65 -7.58 10.17
C GLY A 174 2.88 -7.85 11.65
N LEU A 175 2.99 -9.12 12.07
CA LEU A 175 3.37 -9.47 13.43
C LEU A 175 4.77 -8.96 13.77
N ARG A 176 5.70 -9.06 12.81
CA ARG A 176 7.09 -8.60 12.98
C ARG A 176 7.31 -7.13 12.71
N SER A 177 6.29 -6.42 12.23
CA SER A 177 6.39 -5.00 11.84
C SER A 177 7.47 -4.76 10.79
N VAL A 178 7.51 -5.61 9.75
CA VAL A 178 8.43 -5.46 8.62
C VAL A 178 8.27 -4.07 7.99
N GLY A 179 9.39 -3.41 7.74
CA GLY A 179 9.43 -2.05 7.20
C GLY A 179 9.20 -2.04 5.70
N VAL A 180 8.48 -1.02 5.24
CA VAL A 180 8.33 -0.71 3.82
C VAL A 180 8.57 0.77 3.59
N SER A 181 9.19 1.10 2.47
CA SER A 181 9.34 2.47 2.02
C SER A 181 9.10 2.61 0.52
N ALA A 182 8.78 3.83 0.10
CA ALA A 182 8.59 4.17 -1.30
C ALA A 182 9.13 5.57 -1.58
N GLN A 183 9.70 5.73 -2.77
CA GLN A 183 10.15 7.01 -3.31
C GLN A 183 9.28 7.40 -4.51
N ILE A 184 8.81 8.64 -4.51
CA ILE A 184 7.99 9.19 -5.59
C ILE A 184 8.70 10.33 -6.32
N ALA A 185 8.41 10.47 -7.62
CA ALA A 185 8.91 11.55 -8.47
C ALA A 185 7.75 12.29 -9.17
N GLY A 186 8.01 13.49 -9.71
CA GLY A 186 7.09 14.21 -10.59
C GLY A 186 5.96 14.99 -9.89
N GLY A 187 5.89 14.96 -8.56
CA GLY A 187 4.97 15.78 -7.78
C GLY A 187 5.59 16.16 -6.45
N CYS A 188 5.07 15.60 -5.37
CA CYS A 188 5.66 15.79 -4.06
C CYS A 188 6.84 14.84 -3.84
N GLU A 189 7.99 15.13 -4.47
CA GLU A 189 9.18 14.30 -4.36
C GLU A 189 9.58 14.11 -2.89
N ASP A 190 9.46 12.87 -2.41
CA ASP A 190 9.66 12.55 -1.00
C ASP A 190 9.87 11.03 -0.85
N VAL A 191 10.36 10.63 0.33
CA VAL A 191 10.52 9.23 0.74
C VAL A 191 9.60 8.98 1.93
N GLY A 192 8.64 8.10 1.73
CA GLY A 192 7.68 7.72 2.74
C GLY A 192 8.02 6.33 3.27
N ALA A 193 7.77 6.10 4.56
CA ALA A 193 8.00 4.81 5.19
C ALA A 193 6.83 4.44 6.11
N SER A 194 6.62 3.14 6.26
CA SER A 194 5.61 2.55 7.13
C SER A 194 6.05 1.16 7.56
N ASN A 195 5.24 0.49 8.36
CA ASN A 195 5.45 -0.90 8.72
C ASN A 195 4.19 -1.70 8.40
N PHE A 196 4.38 -2.95 7.97
CA PHE A 196 3.27 -3.90 7.87
C PHE A 196 2.55 -4.02 9.22
N ARG A 197 1.23 -4.02 9.16
CA ARG A 197 0.34 -4.33 10.26
C ARG A 197 -0.43 -5.59 9.91
N LYS A 198 -0.53 -6.49 10.88
CA LYS A 198 -1.31 -7.72 10.72
C LYS A 198 -2.79 -7.37 10.63
N GLU A 199 -3.45 -7.84 9.59
CA GLU A 199 -4.89 -7.66 9.39
C GLU A 199 -5.66 -8.98 9.55
N ALA A 200 -5.03 -10.09 9.14
CA ALA A 200 -5.57 -11.43 9.31
C ALA A 200 -4.44 -12.45 9.51
N ARG A 201 -4.81 -13.71 9.72
CA ARG A 201 -3.88 -14.84 9.91
C ARG A 201 -2.82 -14.96 8.80
N ASN A 202 -3.20 -14.67 7.57
CA ASN A 202 -2.38 -14.82 6.36
C ASN A 202 -2.25 -13.51 5.57
N ARG A 203 -2.53 -12.35 6.20
CA ARG A 203 -2.56 -11.06 5.51
C ARG A 203 -2.06 -9.92 6.38
N SER A 204 -1.20 -9.09 5.80
CA SER A 204 -0.76 -7.82 6.36
C SER A 204 -0.83 -6.71 5.33
N SER A 205 -0.96 -5.48 5.80
CA SER A 205 -0.92 -4.29 4.94
C SER A 205 -0.08 -3.18 5.56
N ALA A 206 0.43 -2.30 4.71
CA ALA A 206 0.98 -1.03 5.12
C ALA A 206 0.49 0.06 4.16
N ASN A 207 0.32 1.26 4.69
CA ASN A 207 -0.05 2.44 3.92
C ASN A 207 1.05 3.48 4.07
N ILE A 208 1.50 4.02 2.95
CA ILE A 208 2.39 5.18 2.90
C ILE A 208 1.58 6.32 2.28
N ALA A 209 1.48 7.43 3.02
CA ALA A 209 0.79 8.62 2.57
C ALA A 209 1.77 9.80 2.52
N PHE A 210 1.78 10.52 1.41
CA PHE A 210 2.59 11.72 1.23
C PHE A 210 1.72 12.97 1.23
N CYS A 211 2.34 14.08 1.58
CA CYS A 211 1.92 15.45 1.26
C CYS A 211 0.47 15.76 1.67
N GLY A 212 0.32 16.01 2.97
CA GLY A 212 -0.86 16.67 3.53
C GLY A 212 -2.11 15.81 3.71
N ALA A 213 -2.00 14.49 3.59
CA ALA A 213 -3.08 13.59 3.99
C ALA A 213 -3.15 13.49 5.51
N THR A 214 -4.05 14.22 6.17
CA THR A 214 -4.65 13.64 7.38
C THR A 214 -5.46 12.45 6.91
N VAL A 215 -4.97 11.23 7.17
CA VAL A 215 -5.75 9.99 6.97
C VAL A 215 -7.11 10.21 7.65
N PRO A 216 -8.25 10.16 6.95
CA PRO A 216 -9.53 10.26 7.62
C PRO A 216 -9.65 9.02 8.51
N GLU A 217 -9.56 9.20 9.82
CA GLU A 217 -10.03 8.17 10.73
C GLU A 217 -11.50 7.86 10.37
N PRO A 218 -11.90 6.58 10.37
CA PRO A 218 -13.25 6.20 10.01
C PRO A 218 -14.28 6.86 10.95
N GLY A 219 -14.89 7.94 10.46
CA GLY A 219 -16.21 8.43 10.82
C GLY A 219 -16.48 8.77 12.29
N THR A 220 -16.00 9.92 12.78
CA THR A 220 -16.59 10.58 13.97
C THR A 220 -17.06 12.01 13.73
N TRP A 221 -16.73 12.63 12.60
CA TRP A 221 -17.01 14.05 12.37
C TRP A 221 -18.39 14.36 11.78
N LEU A 222 -19.10 13.37 11.23
CA LEU A 222 -20.45 13.61 10.68
C LEU A 222 -21.54 13.74 11.75
N LEU A 223 -21.28 13.35 13.00
CA LEU A 223 -22.26 13.42 14.09
C LEU A 223 -22.31 14.79 14.81
N LEU A 224 -21.28 15.64 14.66
CA LEU A 224 -21.20 16.92 15.38
C LEU A 224 -21.82 18.10 14.62
N LEU A 225 -21.96 18.02 13.29
CA LEU A 225 -22.47 19.14 12.48
C LEU A 225 -23.98 19.09 12.21
N PHE A 226 -24.65 17.94 12.44
CA PHE A 226 -26.10 17.82 12.25
C PHE A 226 -26.91 17.61 13.54
N GLY A 227 -26.24 17.37 14.68
CA GLY A 227 -26.89 17.22 15.99
C GLY A 227 -27.79 18.40 16.41
N PRO A 228 -27.37 19.68 16.28
CA PRO A 228 -28.18 20.78 16.77
C PRO A 228 -29.28 21.25 15.80
N LEU A 229 -29.30 20.80 14.54
CA LEU A 229 -30.33 21.21 13.58
C LEU A 229 -31.62 20.36 13.68
N LEU A 230 -31.51 19.10 14.10
CA LEU A 230 -32.66 18.20 14.27
C LEU A 230 -33.44 18.43 15.58
N ILE A 231 -32.81 18.99 16.62
CA ILE A 231 -33.49 19.32 17.89
C ILE A 231 -34.38 20.57 17.74
N LYS A 232 -34.11 21.45 16.76
CA LYS A 232 -34.92 22.65 16.54
C LYS A 232 -36.20 22.42 15.71
N LEU A 233 -36.27 21.33 14.94
CA LEU A 233 -37.51 21.00 14.19
C LEU A 233 -38.55 20.23 15.01
N SER A 234 -38.16 19.50 16.07
CA SER A 234 -39.11 18.75 16.89
C SER A 234 -39.91 19.63 17.86
N SER A 235 -39.37 20.78 18.29
CA SER A 235 -40.05 21.71 19.20
C SER A 235 -41.09 22.62 18.52
N GLN A 236 -40.98 22.85 17.21
CA GLN A 236 -41.96 23.63 16.44
C GLN A 236 -43.21 22.82 16.05
N LEU A 237 -43.14 21.49 16.04
CA LEU A 237 -44.26 20.60 15.68
C LEU A 237 -45.16 20.22 16.87
N GLN A 238 -44.68 20.33 18.12
CA GLN A 238 -45.51 20.05 19.30
C GLN A 238 -46.38 21.23 19.76
N SER A 239 -46.08 22.47 19.36
CA SER A 239 -46.86 23.65 19.75
C SER A 239 -48.20 23.81 18.99
N LYS A 240 -48.42 23.11 17.87
CA LYS A 240 -49.64 23.28 17.04
C LYS A 240 -50.74 22.25 17.26
N LYS A 241 -50.61 21.31 18.20
CA LYS A 241 -51.64 20.28 18.44
C LYS A 241 -52.58 20.52 19.64
N SER A 242 -52.46 21.65 20.36
CA SER A 242 -53.33 21.93 21.53
C SER A 242 -54.49 22.90 21.28
N TYR A 243 -54.79 23.27 20.04
CA TYR A 243 -56.02 23.99 19.68
C TYR A 243 -56.89 23.12 18.79
N PHE A 244 -57.46 22.05 19.34
CA PHE A 244 -58.71 21.43 18.90
C PHE A 244 -58.99 20.24 19.83
N LYS A 245 -59.62 20.52 20.96
CA LYS A 245 -60.55 19.61 21.64
C LYS A 245 -61.44 20.44 22.54
N SER A 246 -62.68 20.58 22.06
CA SER A 246 -63.92 20.84 22.80
C SER A 246 -64.05 19.94 24.02
#